data_AF-A0A256Z5K0-F1
#
_entry.id   AF-A0A256Z5K0-F1
#
_cell.length_a   1.000
_cell.length_b   1.000
_cell.length_c   1.000
_cell.angle_alpha   90.00
_cell.angle_beta   90.00
_cell.angle_gamma   90.00
#
_symmetry.space_group_name_H-M   'P 1'
#
loop_
_entity.id
_entity.type
_entity.pdbx_description
1 polymer ?
#
loop_
_entity_poly.entity_id
_entity_poly.type
_entity_poly.pdbx_seq_one_letter_code
_entity_poly.pdbx_strand_id
1 'polypeptide(L)'
;MDKTLKGEGAADIPFGVSQVLNGNKSNSPRNYILRITREEWFRQVFSIKKYFPGVPRRWEPGGVILLVRKAEKGDSFVGYGVLGEFVKKDDLPEDKKQECEKMGWKGVLVFNKLYRFEPPLPIKETVLRQKSM
;
A
#
# COMPACT_ATOMS: atom_id res chain seq x y z
N MET A 1 -16.94 61.91 0.11
CA MET A 1 -16.53 60.70 -0.64
C MET A 1 -15.59 59.94 0.29
N ASP A 2 -16.10 59.20 1.27
CA ASP A 2 -16.61 57.81 1.18
C ASP A 2 -15.43 56.84 0.97
N LYS A 3 -15.03 55.86 1.82
CA LYS A 3 -15.72 55.03 2.83
C LYS A 3 -14.77 54.59 3.96
N THR A 4 -15.32 54.43 5.16
CA THR A 4 -14.83 53.56 6.25
C THR A 4 -15.69 52.27 6.27
N LEU A 5 -15.15 51.19 6.88
CA LEU A 5 -15.75 49.86 7.19
C LEU A 5 -15.49 48.80 6.10
N LYS A 6 -15.14 47.54 6.38
CA LYS A 6 -15.05 46.72 7.61
C LYS A 6 -14.24 45.47 7.22
N GLY A 7 -13.23 45.10 8.00
CA GLY A 7 -12.67 43.75 7.95
C GLY A 7 -13.60 42.82 8.72
N GLU A 8 -14.35 41.98 8.01
CA GLU A 8 -15.19 40.94 8.63
C GLU A 8 -14.36 39.71 8.97
N GLY A 9 -14.69 39.13 10.12
CA GLY A 9 -13.89 38.16 10.85
C GLY A 9 -13.71 36.83 10.15
N ALA A 10 -12.50 36.27 10.29
CA ALA A 10 -12.33 34.84 10.29
C ALA A 10 -13.07 34.31 11.53
N ALA A 11 -14.23 33.68 11.32
CA ALA A 11 -14.96 33.04 12.39
C ALA A 11 -14.06 31.98 13.05
N ASP A 12 -13.84 32.10 14.35
CA ASP A 12 -13.22 31.07 15.18
C ASP A 12 -14.06 29.80 15.07
N ILE A 13 -13.64 28.88 14.21
CA ILE A 13 -14.26 27.57 14.10
C ILE A 13 -14.02 26.86 15.44
N PRO A 14 -15.07 26.49 16.19
CA PRO A 14 -14.89 25.76 17.44
C PRO A 14 -14.08 24.50 17.17
N PHE A 15 -13.11 24.17 18.02
CA PHE A 15 -12.23 23.00 17.87
C PHE A 15 -13.01 21.70 17.54
N GLY A 16 -14.24 21.58 18.06
CA GLY A 16 -15.15 20.46 17.78
C GLY A 16 -15.72 20.41 16.35
N VAL A 17 -15.81 21.52 15.63
CA VAL A 17 -16.38 21.57 14.26
C VAL A 17 -15.35 21.16 13.20
N SER A 18 -14.05 21.36 13.45
CA SER A 18 -12.97 20.85 12.59
C SER A 18 -12.97 19.32 12.48
N GLN A 19 -13.37 18.63 13.56
CA GLN A 19 -13.49 17.17 13.61
C GLN A 19 -14.65 16.64 12.74
N VAL A 20 -15.74 17.42 12.60
CA VAL A 20 -16.95 17.01 11.88
C VAL A 20 -16.81 17.16 10.36
N LEU A 21 -16.01 18.13 9.89
CA LEU A 21 -15.76 18.35 8.46
C LEU A 21 -14.68 17.44 7.87
N ASN A 22 -13.90 16.77 8.72
CA ASN A 22 -13.04 15.66 8.31
C ASN A 22 -13.87 14.39 8.23
N GLY A 23 -14.64 14.26 7.14
CA GLY A 23 -15.46 13.08 6.87
C GLY A 23 -14.71 11.80 7.24
N ASN A 24 -15.35 10.97 8.08
CA ASN A 24 -14.87 9.71 8.64
C ASN A 24 -13.99 8.91 7.65
N LYS A 25 -12.70 9.25 7.59
CA LYS A 25 -11.69 8.39 7.00
C LYS A 25 -11.55 7.28 8.03
N SER A 26 -11.90 6.06 7.64
CA SER A 26 -11.63 4.90 8.48
C SER A 26 -10.16 4.99 8.91
N ASN A 27 -9.90 5.24 10.18
CA ASN A 27 -8.55 5.41 10.73
C ASN A 27 -7.80 4.06 10.81
N SER A 28 -8.29 3.05 10.08
CA SER A 28 -7.76 1.70 10.04
C SER A 28 -6.79 1.59 8.86
N PRO A 29 -5.62 0.97 9.06
CA PRO A 29 -4.66 0.77 7.98
C PRO A 29 -5.28 0.02 6.80
N ARG A 30 -5.02 0.51 5.58
CA ARG A 30 -5.54 -0.14 4.37
C ARG A 30 -4.80 -1.44 4.11
N ASN A 31 -5.57 -2.49 3.80
CA ASN A 31 -5.04 -3.81 3.49
C ASN A 31 -5.17 -4.08 1.98
N TYR A 32 -4.16 -4.72 1.40
CA TYR A 32 -4.09 -4.98 -0.04
C TYR A 32 -3.66 -6.41 -0.32
N ILE A 33 -4.05 -6.92 -1.48
CA ILE A 33 -3.52 -8.17 -2.04
C ILE A 33 -2.69 -7.81 -3.27
N LEU A 34 -1.42 -8.21 -3.30
CA LEU A 34 -0.52 -8.00 -4.43
C LEU A 34 -0.07 -9.32 -5.04
N ARG A 35 -0.18 -9.42 -6.37
CA ARG A 35 0.25 -10.60 -7.12
C ARG A 35 1.70 -10.44 -7.57
N ILE A 36 2.51 -11.46 -7.26
CA ILE A 36 3.88 -11.62 -7.76
C ILE A 36 3.84 -12.62 -8.91
N THR A 37 4.23 -12.17 -10.10
CA THR A 37 4.17 -12.99 -11.32
C THR A 37 5.51 -13.62 -11.68
N ARG A 38 6.63 -13.04 -11.25
CA ARG A 38 7.98 -13.48 -11.61
C ARG A 38 8.72 -14.11 -10.44
N GLU A 39 9.48 -15.18 -10.71
CA GLU A 39 10.24 -15.92 -9.70
C GLU A 39 11.32 -15.05 -9.06
N GLU A 40 12.01 -14.22 -9.84
CA GLU A 40 13.06 -13.34 -9.35
C GLU A 40 12.51 -12.31 -8.36
N TRP A 41 11.33 -11.75 -8.61
CA TRP A 41 10.67 -10.81 -7.70
C TRP A 41 10.16 -11.49 -6.43
N PHE A 42 9.71 -12.74 -6.57
CA PHE A 42 9.31 -13.55 -5.43
C PHE A 42 10.50 -13.80 -4.49
N ARG A 43 11.67 -14.17 -5.02
CA ARG A 43 12.87 -14.31 -4.20
C ARG A 43 13.28 -12.97 -3.59
N GLN A 44 13.31 -11.93 -4.40
CA GLN A 44 13.72 -10.59 -3.97
C GLN A 44 12.88 -10.07 -2.81
N VAL A 45 11.55 -10.13 -2.86
CA VAL A 45 10.71 -9.56 -1.79
C VAL A 45 11.02 -10.16 -0.43
N PHE A 46 11.24 -11.48 -0.35
CA PHE A 46 11.57 -12.16 0.90
C PHE A 46 13.03 -11.97 1.32
N SER A 47 13.96 -11.77 0.38
CA SER A 47 15.36 -11.51 0.68
C SER A 47 15.62 -10.09 1.20
N ILE A 48 15.00 -9.06 0.60
CA ILE A 48 15.29 -7.65 0.90
C ILE A 48 14.15 -6.92 1.63
N LYS A 49 13.04 -7.62 1.94
CA LYS A 49 11.85 -7.05 2.59
C LYS A 49 11.30 -5.80 1.87
N LYS A 50 11.42 -5.76 0.54
CA LYS A 50 10.97 -4.65 -0.30
C LYS A 50 10.14 -5.15 -1.47
N TYR A 51 9.11 -4.40 -1.83
CA TYR A 51 8.27 -4.67 -2.99
C TYR A 51 8.11 -3.41 -3.84
N PHE A 52 8.11 -3.55 -5.16
CA PHE A 52 8.05 -2.44 -6.10
C PHE A 52 6.70 -2.41 -6.82
N PRO A 53 5.73 -1.59 -6.36
CA PRO A 53 4.40 -1.56 -6.95
C PRO A 53 4.37 -0.79 -8.27
N GLY A 54 3.75 -1.38 -9.30
CA GLY A 54 3.40 -0.66 -10.54
C GLY A 54 2.13 0.17 -10.45
N VAL A 55 1.29 -0.05 -9.43
CA VAL A 55 -0.02 0.59 -9.30
C VAL A 55 0.06 1.87 -8.45
N PRO A 56 -0.47 3.02 -8.94
CA PRO A 56 -0.55 4.23 -8.14
C PRO A 56 -1.63 4.06 -7.06
N ARG A 57 -1.22 4.03 -5.80
CA ARG A 57 -2.13 3.96 -4.64
C ARG A 57 -1.55 4.76 -3.48
N ARG A 58 -2.41 5.10 -2.51
CA ARG A 58 -1.98 5.65 -1.23
C ARG A 58 -1.54 4.49 -0.34
N TRP A 59 -0.23 4.27 -0.26
CA TRP A 59 0.39 3.29 0.62
C TRP A 59 0.62 3.93 1.98
N GLU A 60 0.01 3.37 3.02
CA GLU A 60 0.03 3.93 4.37
C GLU A 60 0.74 2.95 5.32
N PRO A 61 1.70 3.42 6.14
CA PRO A 61 2.32 2.61 7.19
C PRO A 61 1.28 1.88 8.06
N GLY A 62 1.63 0.67 8.49
CA GLY A 62 0.76 -0.22 9.26
C GLY A 62 -0.19 -1.07 8.41
N GLY A 63 -0.37 -0.77 7.13
CA GLY A 63 -1.20 -1.57 6.22
C GLY A 63 -0.66 -2.99 6.00
N VAL A 64 -1.54 -3.98 5.92
CA VAL A 64 -1.16 -5.36 5.63
C VAL A 64 -1.23 -5.62 4.12
N ILE A 65 -0.14 -6.12 3.56
CA ILE A 65 -0.05 -6.52 2.16
C ILE A 65 0.06 -8.05 2.10
N LEU A 66 -1.00 -8.70 1.65
CA LEU A 66 -1.01 -10.14 1.39
C LEU A 66 -0.43 -10.42 -0.01
N LEU A 67 0.50 -11.34 -0.10
CA LEU A 67 1.22 -11.66 -1.32
C LEU A 67 0.65 -12.94 -1.94
N VAL A 68 0.32 -12.86 -3.23
CA VAL A 68 -0.25 -13.96 -4.02
C VAL A 68 0.67 -14.32 -5.15
N ARG A 69 0.77 -15.62 -5.46
CA ARG A 69 1.47 -16.12 -6.64
C ARG A 69 0.85 -17.43 -7.11
N LYS A 70 0.97 -17.73 -8.40
CA LYS A 70 0.69 -19.06 -8.93
C LYS A 70 1.77 -20.05 -8.49
N ALA A 71 1.40 -21.02 -7.66
CA ALA A 71 2.21 -22.17 -7.25
C ALA A 71 1.69 -23.45 -7.92
N GLU A 72 2.25 -24.61 -7.59
CA GLU A 72 1.89 -25.91 -8.18
C GLU A 72 0.38 -26.19 -8.11
N LYS A 73 -0.25 -25.93 -6.96
CA LYS A 73 -1.69 -26.15 -6.74
C LYS A 73 -2.61 -25.05 -7.27
N GLY A 74 -2.06 -24.06 -7.99
CA GLY A 74 -2.76 -22.88 -8.51
C GLY A 74 -2.41 -21.59 -7.76
N ASP A 75 -3.27 -20.57 -7.88
CA ASP A 75 -3.08 -19.32 -7.15
C ASP A 75 -3.08 -19.59 -5.63
N SER A 76 -2.02 -19.12 -4.98
CA SER A 76 -1.74 -19.38 -3.57
C SER A 76 -1.27 -18.10 -2.89
N PHE A 77 -1.65 -17.92 -1.63
CA PHE A 77 -0.99 -16.97 -0.76
C PHE A 77 0.40 -17.48 -0.42
N VAL A 78 1.40 -16.65 -0.58
CA VAL A 78 2.80 -17.00 -0.34
C VAL A 78 3.39 -16.30 0.89
N GLY A 79 2.65 -15.39 1.49
CA GLY A 79 3.07 -14.64 2.65
C GLY A 79 2.32 -13.33 2.78
N TYR A 80 2.65 -12.56 3.82
CA TYR A 80 2.15 -11.19 3.99
C TYR A 80 3.20 -10.32 4.66
N GLY A 81 3.13 -9.02 4.39
CA GLY A 81 3.96 -8.01 5.03
C GLY A 81 3.15 -6.93 5.70
N VAL A 82 3.69 -6.34 6.77
CA VAL A 82 3.18 -5.11 7.37
C VAL A 82 4.04 -3.96 6.84
N LEU A 83 3.39 -2.98 6.24
CA LEU A 83 4.08 -1.86 5.61
C LEU A 83 4.71 -0.96 6.68
N GLY A 84 6.02 -0.73 6.60
CA GLY A 84 6.72 0.26 7.40
C GLY A 84 6.63 1.64 6.75
N GLU A 85 7.00 1.72 5.48
CA GLU A 85 6.98 2.97 4.72
C GLU A 85 6.82 2.71 3.22
N PHE A 86 6.41 3.75 2.50
CA PHE A 86 6.45 3.80 1.04
C PHE A 86 7.33 4.97 0.61
N VAL A 87 8.45 4.64 -0.05
CA VAL A 87 9.36 5.62 -0.63
C VAL A 87 8.95 5.83 -2.08
N LYS A 88 8.56 7.04 -2.45
CA LYS A 88 8.16 7.33 -3.83
C LYS A 88 9.38 7.24 -4.74
N LYS A 89 9.12 6.92 -6.01
CA LYS A 89 10.15 6.87 -7.05
C LYS A 89 11.09 8.09 -7.04
N ASP A 90 10.53 9.29 -6.89
CA ASP A 90 11.29 10.55 -6.99
C ASP A 90 12.17 10.82 -5.76
N ASP A 91 11.92 10.11 -4.65
CA ASP A 91 12.70 10.19 -3.41
C ASP A 91 13.78 9.09 -3.33
N LEU A 92 13.91 8.25 -4.37
CA LEU A 92 14.92 7.19 -4.44
C LEU A 92 16.25 7.72 -4.99
N PRO A 93 17.37 7.04 -4.66
CA PRO A 93 18.64 7.23 -5.37
C PRO A 93 18.49 7.07 -6.89
N GLU A 94 19.31 7.78 -7.66
CA GLU A 94 19.16 7.91 -9.11
C GLU A 94 19.18 6.57 -9.85
N ASP A 95 20.01 5.61 -9.44
CA ASP A 95 20.06 4.26 -10.01
C ASP A 95 18.71 3.52 -9.83
N LYS A 96 18.12 3.62 -8.64
CA LYS A 96 16.83 3.01 -8.31
C LYS A 96 15.66 3.73 -8.95
N LYS A 97 15.75 5.04 -9.10
CA LYS A 97 14.78 5.85 -9.83
C LYS A 97 14.70 5.39 -11.29
N GLN A 98 15.84 5.27 -11.97
CA GLN A 98 15.91 4.79 -13.35
C GLN A 98 15.37 3.37 -13.51
N GLU A 99 15.69 2.47 -12.56
CA GLU A 99 15.14 1.12 -12.53
C GLU A 99 13.61 1.13 -12.41
N CYS A 100 13.07 1.96 -11.51
CA CYS A 100 11.62 2.10 -11.35
C CYS A 100 10.95 2.67 -12.61
N GLU A 101 11.57 3.61 -13.31
CA GLU A 101 11.04 4.15 -14.57
C GLU A 101 10.98 3.08 -15.66
N LYS A 102 12.07 2.36 -15.86
CA LYS A 102 12.17 1.27 -16.84
C LYS A 102 11.13 0.18 -16.60
N MET A 103 10.83 -0.10 -15.32
CA MET A 103 9.93 -1.17 -14.91
C MET A 103 8.48 -0.69 -14.68
N GLY A 104 8.21 0.61 -14.80
CA GLY A 104 6.91 1.21 -14.54
C GLY A 104 6.50 1.23 -13.06
N TRP A 105 7.45 1.04 -12.14
CA TRP A 105 7.22 1.08 -10.70
C TRP A 105 7.03 2.50 -10.19
N LYS A 106 6.22 2.64 -9.14
CA LYS A 106 5.86 3.94 -8.53
C LYS A 106 6.70 4.28 -7.31
N GLY A 107 7.55 3.37 -6.86
CA GLY A 107 8.38 3.52 -5.67
C GLY A 107 8.67 2.16 -5.04
N VAL A 108 8.92 2.17 -3.73
CA VAL A 108 9.29 0.99 -2.95
C VAL A 108 8.45 0.92 -1.68
N LEU A 109 7.78 -0.21 -1.49
CA LEU A 109 7.16 -0.61 -0.23
C LEU A 109 8.23 -1.29 0.62
N VAL A 110 8.53 -0.74 1.79
CA VAL A 110 9.48 -1.30 2.74
C VAL A 110 8.70 -1.93 3.89
N PHE A 111 8.88 -3.23 4.11
CA PHE A 111 8.16 -3.96 5.14
C PHE A 111 8.91 -3.95 6.47
N ASN A 112 8.22 -3.60 7.57
CA ASN A 112 8.79 -3.75 8.91
C ASN A 112 8.76 -5.22 9.37
N LYS A 113 7.74 -5.96 8.95
CA LYS A 113 7.53 -7.39 9.18
C LYS A 113 7.13 -8.02 7.86
N LEU A 114 7.71 -9.17 7.55
CA LEU A 114 7.39 -9.95 6.35
C LEU A 114 7.43 -11.43 6.73
N TYR A 115 6.33 -12.11 6.48
CA TYR A 115 6.13 -13.52 6.80
C TYR A 115 5.93 -14.30 5.51
N ARG A 116 6.63 -15.42 5.37
CA ARG A 116 6.49 -16.34 4.24
C ARG A 116 5.67 -17.54 4.67
N PHE A 117 4.82 -18.03 3.77
CA PHE A 117 4.09 -19.28 3.95
C PHE A 117 4.83 -20.41 3.26
N GLU A 118 5.18 -21.43 4.04
CA GLU A 118 5.83 -22.65 3.58
C GLU A 118 5.09 -23.86 4.19
N PRO A 119 4.33 -24.62 3.38
CA PRO A 119 4.08 -24.43 1.94
C PRO A 119 3.18 -23.20 1.65
N PRO A 120 3.18 -22.66 0.41
CA PRO A 120 2.18 -21.70 -0.02
C PRO A 120 0.75 -22.20 0.24
N LEU A 121 -0.14 -21.30 0.66
CA LEU A 121 -1.54 -21.62 0.98
C LEU A 121 -2.42 -21.47 -0.27
N PRO A 122 -2.92 -22.54 -0.89
CA PRO A 122 -3.75 -22.44 -2.08
C PRO A 122 -5.05 -21.67 -1.78
N ILE A 123 -5.38 -20.65 -2.58
CA ILE A 123 -6.55 -19.78 -2.32
C ILE A 123 -7.84 -20.62 -2.28
N LYS A 124 -7.94 -21.65 -3.12
CA LYS A 124 -9.05 -22.60 -3.18
C LYS A 124 -9.28 -23.39 -1.89
N GLU A 125 -8.28 -23.47 -1.02
CA GLU A 125 -8.33 -24.17 0.27
C GLU A 125 -8.64 -23.21 1.43
N THR A 126 -8.83 -21.92 1.15
CA THR A 126 -9.16 -20.88 2.14
C THR A 126 -10.64 -20.50 2.11
N VAL A 127 -11.07 -19.70 3.10
CA VAL A 127 -12.42 -19.09 3.11
C VAL A 127 -12.70 -18.19 1.91
N LEU A 128 -11.66 -17.77 1.17
CA LEU A 128 -11.77 -16.97 -0.05
C LEU A 128 -12.04 -17.80 -1.30
N ARG A 129 -12.20 -19.13 -1.16
CA ARG A 129 -12.65 -20.00 -2.24
C ARG A 129 -14.01 -19.52 -2.76
N GLN A 130 -14.07 -19.15 -4.05
CA GLN A 130 -15.36 -19.03 -4.72
C GLN A 130 -16.01 -20.42 -4.83
N LYS A 131 -17.27 -20.54 -4.42
CA LYS A 131 -18.13 -21.63 -4.89
C LYS A 131 -18.44 -21.34 -6.35
N SER A 132 -17.92 -22.15 -7.26
CA SER A 132 -18.48 -22.23 -8.61
C SER A 132 -19.93 -22.72 -8.50
N MET A 133 -20.87 -21.94 -9.03
CA MET A 133 -22.22 -22.41 -9.37
C MET A 133 -22.12 -23.50 -10.43
#